data_AF-A0A109IIC7-F1
#
_entry.id   AF-A0A109IIC7-F1
#
_cell.length_a   1.000
_cell.length_b   1.000
_cell.length_c   1.000
_cell.angle_alpha   90.00
_cell.angle_beta   90.00
_cell.angle_gamma   90.00
#
_symmetry.space_group_name_H-M   'P 1'
#
loop_
_entity.id
_entity.type
_entity.pdbx_description
1 polymer ?
#
loop_
_entity_poly.entity_id
_entity_poly.type
_entity_poly.pdbx_seq_one_letter_code
_entity_poly.pdbx_strand_id
1 'polypeptide(L)'
;MSDEHRETGTGWPQPAVPVPAGEPDPRPDAPDADELSPLVPDAPSSDVPVESGDDDGATVNLAEVASPSGEGAAGSGVSPAGSGVAGRRVSSATVMIAALLALLGFTLVVQLKTTSTDPTLAATRQEDLVRIFSDLDSREKRLQQDIEALEDSQRQLRSGEQGRQAALEEATKRADELGILAGTLPARGPGLAVRFEPGGKPIRADRVLDAVQELRGAGAEAMQISGGDRASARIIASTYFLDGPGDVLVVDGRALTGPFTITVIGDPETMRTALNIPGGVAASVRGDGGNVSVEDREVAEVSALHAPLKLEHARPVS
;
A
#
# COMPACT_ATOMS: atom_id res chain seq x y z
N MET A 1 -39.29 73.41 47.68
CA MET A 1 -38.18 72.93 48.51
C MET A 1 -38.01 71.46 48.19
N SER A 2 -36.83 71.10 47.68
CA SER A 2 -36.22 69.76 47.61
C SER A 2 -36.84 68.78 46.59
N ASP A 3 -36.14 68.46 45.49
CA ASP A 3 -34.96 67.57 45.36
C ASP A 3 -35.34 66.14 45.75
N GLU A 4 -35.04 65.04 45.07
CA GLU A 4 -34.33 64.63 43.86
C GLU A 4 -34.59 63.11 43.83
N HIS A 5 -34.56 62.45 42.68
CA HIS A 5 -33.93 61.13 42.45
C HIS A 5 -34.28 60.71 41.03
N ARG A 6 -33.27 60.88 40.16
CA ARG A 6 -33.20 60.25 38.85
C ARG A 6 -32.55 58.88 39.04
N GLU A 7 -33.22 57.82 38.64
CA GLU A 7 -32.54 56.55 38.35
C GLU A 7 -33.28 55.84 37.22
N THR A 8 -32.84 56.13 35.99
CA THR A 8 -33.22 55.41 34.79
C THR A 8 -32.41 54.11 34.75
N GLY A 9 -33.05 52.99 35.09
CA GLY A 9 -32.49 51.65 34.93
C GLY A 9 -32.39 51.25 33.46
N THR A 10 -31.34 51.68 32.76
CA THR A 10 -30.91 51.04 31.51
C THR A 10 -30.00 49.88 31.85
N GLY A 11 -30.59 48.68 31.93
CA GLY A 11 -29.89 47.41 32.16
C GLY A 11 -29.03 47.01 30.96
N TRP A 12 -27.83 47.57 30.86
CA TRP A 12 -26.77 47.02 30.04
C TRP A 12 -25.98 45.99 30.87
N PRO A 13 -25.80 44.75 30.40
CA PRO A 13 -24.91 43.81 31.05
C PRO A 13 -23.47 44.34 31.00
N GLN A 14 -22.76 44.28 32.13
CA GLN A 14 -21.35 44.67 32.21
C GLN A 14 -20.51 43.78 31.27
N PRO A 15 -19.48 44.33 30.61
CA PRO A 15 -18.56 43.52 29.81
C PRO A 15 -17.80 42.55 30.73
N ALA A 16 -17.89 41.27 30.42
CA ALA A 16 -17.14 40.23 31.10
C ALA A 16 -15.63 40.48 30.94
N VAL A 17 -14.89 40.40 32.05
CA VAL A 17 -13.43 40.42 32.05
C VAL A 17 -12.92 39.23 31.23
N PRO A 18 -11.91 39.38 30.34
CA PRO A 18 -11.38 38.25 29.60
C PRO A 18 -10.75 37.27 30.58
N VAL A 19 -11.26 36.04 30.60
CA VAL A 19 -10.58 34.92 31.25
C VAL A 19 -9.34 34.61 30.40
N PRO A 20 -8.12 34.55 30.98
CA PRO A 20 -6.96 34.12 30.21
C PRO A 20 -7.24 32.71 29.67
N ALA A 21 -7.02 32.52 28.37
CA ALA A 21 -7.12 31.21 27.75
C ALA A 21 -6.25 30.23 28.53
N GLY A 22 -6.87 29.18 29.07
CA GLY A 22 -6.14 28.08 29.68
C GLY A 22 -5.13 27.51 28.67
N GLU A 23 -3.98 27.09 29.20
CA GLU A 23 -2.90 26.45 28.46
C GLU A 23 -3.47 25.42 27.48
N PRO A 24 -3.08 25.45 26.18
CA PRO A 24 -3.57 24.45 25.23
C PRO A 24 -3.17 23.05 25.71
N ASP A 25 -4.16 22.16 25.72
CA ASP A 25 -4.00 20.73 26.00
C ASP A 25 -2.82 20.19 25.17
N PRO A 26 -1.77 19.59 25.79
CA PRO A 26 -0.67 19.03 25.04
C PRO A 26 -1.22 17.86 24.22
N ARG A 27 -1.38 18.08 22.91
CA ARG A 27 -1.55 16.96 21.98
C ARG A 27 -0.37 16.02 22.19
N PRO A 28 -0.58 14.69 22.18
CA PRO A 28 0.55 13.77 22.08
C PRO A 28 1.32 14.15 20.82
N ASP A 29 2.63 14.43 20.99
CA ASP A 29 3.53 14.75 19.89
C ASP A 29 3.39 13.70 18.79
N ALA A 30 3.30 14.15 17.54
CA ALA A 30 3.45 13.23 16.42
C ALA A 30 4.83 12.57 16.55
N PRO A 31 4.95 11.24 16.41
CA PRO A 31 6.24 10.57 16.55
C PRO A 31 7.23 11.16 15.55
N ASP A 32 8.46 11.42 16.03
CA ASP A 32 9.55 11.98 15.24
C ASP A 32 9.72 11.18 13.94
N ALA A 33 9.99 11.88 12.84
CA ALA A 33 10.17 11.26 11.51
C ALA A 33 11.33 10.23 11.47
N ASP A 34 12.17 10.21 12.50
CA ASP A 34 13.30 9.30 12.65
C ASP A 34 12.94 7.98 13.37
N GLU A 35 11.77 7.86 14.02
CA GLU A 35 11.32 6.61 14.67
C GLU A 35 10.75 5.55 13.70
N LEU A 36 10.56 5.88 12.43
CA LEU A 36 10.09 4.94 11.40
C LEU A 36 11.21 4.35 10.53
N SER A 37 12.48 4.49 10.95
CA SER A 37 13.59 3.83 10.27
C SER A 37 13.73 2.38 10.74
N PRO A 38 13.55 1.37 9.87
CA PRO A 38 13.94 0.02 10.22
C PRO A 38 15.46 -0.03 10.43
N LEU A 39 15.86 -0.62 11.55
CA LEU A 39 17.25 -0.90 11.92
C LEU A 39 18.03 -1.45 10.73
N VAL A 40 18.97 -0.66 10.21
CA VAL A 40 20.01 -1.11 9.28
C VAL A 40 21.06 -1.84 10.11
N PRO A 41 21.34 -3.13 9.88
CA PRO A 41 22.52 -3.77 10.45
C PRO A 41 23.75 -3.28 9.69
N ASP A 42 24.74 -2.79 10.43
CA ASP A 42 26.09 -2.50 9.95
C ASP A 42 26.68 -3.73 9.24
N ALA A 43 27.04 -3.59 7.96
CA ALA A 43 27.80 -4.59 7.23
C ALA A 43 29.30 -4.24 7.28
N PRO A 44 30.19 -5.16 7.68
CA PRO A 44 31.62 -4.94 7.48
C PRO A 44 31.98 -5.20 6.01
N SER A 45 32.63 -4.20 5.42
CA SER A 45 33.34 -4.21 4.14
C SER A 45 34.33 -5.39 4.04
N SER A 46 34.34 -6.08 2.90
CA SER A 46 35.51 -6.82 2.39
C SER A 46 35.38 -7.03 0.88
N ASP A 47 36.31 -6.41 0.16
CA ASP A 47 36.55 -6.54 -1.27
C ASP A 47 36.76 -7.99 -1.73
N VAL A 48 36.14 -8.38 -2.86
CA VAL A 48 36.74 -9.37 -3.79
C VAL A 48 36.35 -9.01 -5.23
N PRO A 49 37.28 -9.03 -6.22
CA PRO A 49 37.01 -8.59 -7.58
C PRO A 49 36.29 -9.64 -8.44
N VAL A 50 35.65 -9.12 -9.47
CA VAL A 50 34.96 -9.82 -10.56
C VAL A 50 35.95 -10.16 -11.69
N GLU A 51 35.93 -11.41 -12.16
CA GLU A 51 36.19 -11.82 -13.55
C GLU A 51 35.01 -12.77 -13.90
N SER A 52 34.10 -12.44 -14.82
CA SER A 52 34.23 -12.48 -16.29
C SER A 52 34.69 -13.87 -16.75
N GLY A 53 33.96 -14.71 -17.47
CA GLY A 53 32.80 -14.58 -18.34
C GLY A 53 32.95 -15.69 -19.42
N ASP A 54 31.83 -16.12 -20.01
CA ASP A 54 31.73 -16.79 -21.32
C ASP A 54 32.29 -18.24 -21.44
N ASP A 55 31.74 -19.19 -22.20
CA ASP A 55 30.54 -19.29 -23.03
C ASP A 55 30.34 -20.79 -23.37
N ASP A 56 29.18 -21.11 -23.94
CA ASP A 56 28.91 -22.13 -24.95
C ASP A 56 29.07 -23.64 -24.65
N GLY A 57 27.89 -24.26 -24.45
CA GLY A 57 27.24 -25.04 -25.50
C GLY A 57 28.02 -26.17 -26.21
N ALA A 58 27.69 -27.41 -25.89
CA ALA A 58 27.54 -28.48 -26.90
C ALA A 58 26.80 -29.70 -26.34
N THR A 59 25.57 -29.90 -26.81
CA THR A 59 24.87 -31.18 -26.78
C THR A 59 25.54 -32.17 -27.75
N VAL A 60 25.79 -33.40 -27.33
CA VAL A 60 25.73 -34.54 -28.25
C VAL A 60 25.15 -35.75 -27.51
N ASN A 61 24.01 -36.19 -28.00
CA ASN A 61 23.35 -37.44 -27.68
C ASN A 61 23.71 -38.41 -28.82
N LEU A 62 23.93 -39.70 -28.55
CA LEU A 62 23.54 -40.79 -29.43
C LEU A 62 23.73 -42.13 -28.71
N ALA A 63 22.62 -42.83 -28.50
CA ALA A 63 22.60 -44.25 -28.25
C ALA A 63 22.89 -45.03 -29.54
N GLU A 64 23.24 -46.30 -29.33
CA GLU A 64 23.26 -47.42 -30.30
C GLU A 64 24.60 -47.70 -30.99
N VAL A 65 25.17 -48.88 -30.73
CA VAL A 65 25.27 -50.00 -31.70
C VAL A 65 26.19 -51.10 -31.12
N ALA A 66 25.62 -52.29 -31.01
CA ALA A 66 26.22 -53.63 -31.18
C ALA A 66 27.39 -54.11 -30.28
N SER A 67 27.06 -55.09 -29.43
CA SER A 67 27.87 -56.34 -29.26
C SER A 67 28.12 -56.97 -30.64
N PRO A 68 29.23 -57.70 -30.93
CA PRO A 68 29.42 -59.03 -30.33
C PRO A 68 30.87 -59.56 -30.21
N SER A 69 31.00 -60.57 -29.35
CA SER A 69 31.68 -61.85 -29.54
C SER A 69 33.13 -61.97 -30.05
N GLY A 70 33.83 -62.86 -29.33
CA GLY A 70 34.74 -63.86 -29.92
C GLY A 70 36.23 -63.50 -29.81
N GLU A 71 37.16 -64.41 -29.58
CA GLU A 71 37.07 -65.86 -29.52
C GLU A 71 38.46 -66.42 -29.16
N GLY A 72 38.51 -67.66 -28.68
CA GLY A 72 39.68 -68.53 -28.81
C GLY A 72 40.33 -68.92 -27.47
N ALA A 73 40.42 -70.18 -27.09
CA ALA A 73 40.11 -71.40 -27.82
C ALA A 73 40.06 -72.61 -26.86
N ALA A 74 39.19 -73.56 -27.21
CA ALA A 74 39.36 -75.02 -27.25
C ALA A 74 40.21 -75.73 -26.17
N GLY A 75 39.86 -76.92 -25.68
CA GLY A 75 38.90 -77.92 -26.14
C GLY A 75 38.82 -79.01 -25.07
N SER A 76 37.64 -79.55 -24.84
CA SER A 76 37.23 -80.90 -25.28
C SER A 76 38.00 -82.05 -24.63
N GLY A 77 37.24 -82.77 -23.79
CA GLY A 77 37.25 -84.21 -23.50
C GLY A 77 38.52 -85.03 -23.69
N VAL A 78 38.81 -85.88 -22.71
CA VAL A 78 38.54 -87.33 -22.78
C VAL A 78 38.86 -87.99 -21.43
N SER A 79 37.91 -88.77 -20.90
CA SER A 79 38.22 -89.93 -20.05
C SER A 79 38.66 -91.07 -21.00
N PRO A 80 39.65 -91.94 -20.67
CA PRO A 80 39.44 -92.96 -19.63
C PRO A 80 40.70 -93.50 -18.89
N ALA A 81 40.42 -94.33 -17.88
CA ALA A 81 41.11 -95.55 -17.45
C ALA A 81 42.65 -95.64 -17.38
N GLY A 82 43.16 -95.83 -16.17
CA GLY A 82 43.78 -97.12 -15.80
C GLY A 82 45.30 -97.27 -15.85
N SER A 83 45.87 -97.44 -14.65
CA SER A 83 47.03 -98.29 -14.26
C SER A 83 48.47 -97.74 -14.32
N GLY A 84 49.17 -97.88 -13.17
CA GLY A 84 50.52 -98.45 -13.17
C GLY A 84 51.74 -97.57 -12.81
N VAL A 85 51.99 -97.41 -11.51
CA VAL A 85 53.30 -97.54 -10.79
C VAL A 85 54.53 -96.67 -11.15
N ALA A 86 55.21 -96.24 -10.07
CA ALA A 86 56.63 -95.88 -9.91
C ALA A 86 57.11 -94.46 -10.26
N GLY A 87 57.15 -93.62 -9.21
CA GLY A 87 58.38 -93.05 -8.65
C GLY A 87 59.33 -92.30 -9.59
N ARG A 88 59.30 -90.96 -9.52
CA ARG A 88 60.45 -90.11 -9.85
C ARG A 88 60.64 -89.02 -8.80
N ARG A 89 61.91 -88.86 -8.46
CA ARG A 89 62.45 -88.22 -7.26
C ARG A 89 62.17 -86.72 -7.28
N VAL A 90 61.72 -86.20 -6.13
CA VAL A 90 61.64 -84.76 -5.92
C VAL A 90 63.06 -84.21 -5.97
N SER A 91 63.39 -83.45 -7.02
CA SER A 91 64.65 -82.72 -7.10
C SER A 91 64.66 -81.65 -5.99
N SER A 92 65.78 -81.48 -5.29
CA SER A 92 65.92 -80.46 -4.24
C SER A 92 65.56 -79.05 -4.73
N ALA A 93 65.77 -78.78 -6.03
CA ALA A 93 65.37 -77.54 -6.68
C ALA A 93 63.85 -77.33 -6.72
N THR A 94 63.05 -78.38 -6.93
CA THR A 94 61.58 -78.29 -6.96
C THR A 94 61.01 -78.03 -5.57
N VAL A 95 61.59 -78.65 -4.54
CA VAL A 95 61.25 -78.35 -3.14
C VAL A 95 61.58 -76.90 -2.79
N MET A 96 62.74 -76.41 -3.26
CA MET A 96 63.16 -75.03 -3.01
C MET A 96 62.26 -74.01 -3.72
N ILE A 97 61.88 -74.24 -4.98
CA ILE A 97 60.96 -73.37 -5.72
C ILE A 97 59.56 -73.37 -5.09
N ALA A 98 59.05 -74.55 -4.72
CA ALA A 98 57.75 -74.65 -4.05
C ALA A 98 57.76 -73.93 -2.68
N ALA A 99 58.86 -74.04 -1.93
CA ALA A 99 59.04 -73.33 -0.67
C ALA A 99 59.11 -71.80 -0.88
N LEU A 100 59.83 -71.33 -1.90
CA LEU A 100 59.91 -69.91 -2.23
C LEU A 100 58.57 -69.34 -2.70
N LEU A 101 57.81 -70.09 -3.52
CA LEU A 101 56.47 -69.70 -3.95
C LEU A 101 55.46 -69.71 -2.79
N ALA A 102 55.56 -70.69 -1.89
CA ALA A 102 54.74 -70.73 -0.68
C ALA A 102 55.07 -69.56 0.25
N LEU A 103 56.36 -69.22 0.42
CA LEU A 103 56.80 -68.09 1.22
C LEU A 103 56.33 -66.77 0.59
N LEU A 104 56.49 -66.61 -0.73
CA LEU A 104 56.06 -65.42 -1.47
C LEU A 104 54.53 -65.26 -1.40
N GLY A 105 53.78 -66.34 -1.64
CA GLY A 105 52.33 -66.35 -1.52
C GLY A 105 51.88 -66.03 -0.09
N PHE A 106 52.56 -66.60 0.91
CA PHE A 106 52.31 -66.29 2.32
C PHE A 106 52.59 -64.81 2.64
N THR A 107 53.72 -64.26 2.18
CA THR A 107 54.05 -62.84 2.38
C THR A 107 53.12 -61.89 1.66
N LEU A 108 52.64 -62.24 0.46
CA LEU A 108 51.68 -61.44 -0.31
C LEU A 108 50.32 -61.42 0.38
N VAL A 109 49.85 -62.58 0.88
CA VAL A 109 48.61 -62.67 1.66
C VAL A 109 48.73 -61.92 2.98
N VAL A 110 49.87 -62.00 3.66
CA VAL A 110 50.14 -61.23 4.88
C VAL A 110 50.18 -59.74 4.57
N GLN A 111 50.88 -59.29 3.52
CA GLN A 111 50.92 -57.90 3.08
C GLN A 111 49.53 -57.36 2.73
N LEU A 112 48.76 -58.10 1.93
CA LEU A 112 47.38 -57.73 1.57
C LEU A 112 46.49 -57.68 2.81
N LYS A 113 46.63 -58.64 3.73
CA LYS A 113 45.86 -58.66 4.98
C LYS A 113 46.25 -57.49 5.89
N THR A 114 47.53 -57.12 5.98
CA THR A 114 47.97 -55.94 6.73
C THR A 114 47.60 -54.63 6.04
N THR A 115 47.58 -54.56 4.71
CA THR A 115 47.13 -53.38 3.94
C THR A 115 45.62 -53.18 4.00
N SER A 116 44.83 -54.27 4.02
CA SER A 116 43.37 -54.21 4.13
C SER A 116 42.89 -54.09 5.59
N THR A 117 43.76 -54.38 6.55
CA THR A 117 43.50 -54.23 8.00
C THR A 117 44.36 -53.10 8.55
N ASP A 118 44.44 -51.98 7.82
CA ASP A 118 44.95 -50.74 8.39
C ASP A 118 43.75 -50.02 9.03
N PRO A 119 43.48 -50.20 10.34
CA PRO A 119 42.31 -49.62 11.01
C PRO A 119 42.30 -48.09 10.92
N THR A 120 43.45 -47.49 10.61
CA THR A 120 43.62 -46.06 10.42
C THR A 120 42.88 -45.53 9.18
N LEU A 121 42.98 -46.18 8.01
CA LEU A 121 42.31 -45.73 6.77
C LEU A 121 40.78 -45.92 6.82
N ALA A 122 40.30 -46.99 7.45
CA ALA A 122 38.87 -47.22 7.63
C ALA A 122 38.26 -46.24 8.65
N ALA A 123 39.00 -45.93 9.72
CA ALA A 123 38.62 -44.90 10.69
C ALA A 123 38.58 -43.49 10.05
N THR A 124 39.56 -43.11 9.22
CA THR A 124 39.58 -41.80 8.52
C THR A 124 38.33 -41.59 7.65
N ARG A 125 37.88 -42.62 6.92
CA ARG A 125 36.66 -42.52 6.08
C ARG A 125 35.39 -42.34 6.89
N GLN A 126 35.30 -43.00 8.05
CA GLN A 126 34.15 -42.87 8.93
C GLN A 126 34.12 -41.49 9.61
N GLU A 127 35.28 -40.99 10.04
CA GLU A 127 35.45 -39.64 10.58
C GLU A 127 35.11 -38.56 9.54
N ASP A 128 35.53 -38.73 8.28
CA ASP A 128 35.21 -37.81 7.19
C ASP A 128 33.71 -37.78 6.88
N LEU A 129 33.03 -38.92 6.88
CA LEU A 129 31.57 -38.97 6.67
C LEU A 129 30.81 -38.31 7.83
N VAL A 130 31.23 -38.55 9.08
CA VAL A 130 30.64 -37.88 10.26
C VAL A 130 30.87 -36.38 10.18
N ARG A 131 32.06 -35.96 9.73
CA ARG A 131 32.39 -34.54 9.53
C ARG A 131 31.53 -33.91 8.42
N ILE A 132 31.42 -34.56 7.27
CA ILE A 132 30.57 -34.10 6.15
C ILE A 132 29.11 -34.03 6.61
N PHE A 133 28.61 -35.05 7.31
CA PHE A 133 27.27 -35.04 7.86
C PHE A 133 27.08 -33.89 8.85
N SER A 134 28.04 -33.65 9.75
CA SER A 134 27.96 -32.53 10.70
C SER A 134 28.02 -31.16 10.01
N ASP A 135 28.77 -31.02 8.91
CA ASP A 135 28.81 -29.80 8.10
C ASP A 135 27.49 -29.61 7.35
N LEU A 136 26.93 -30.69 6.79
CA LEU A 136 25.62 -30.66 6.15
C LEU A 136 24.50 -30.34 7.15
N ASP A 137 24.47 -30.96 8.32
CA ASP A 137 23.52 -30.67 9.40
C ASP A 137 23.66 -29.22 9.90
N SER A 138 24.89 -28.72 10.01
CA SER A 138 25.14 -27.31 10.36
C SER A 138 24.69 -26.35 9.27
N ARG A 139 24.88 -26.70 8.00
CA ARG A 139 24.40 -25.93 6.85
C ARG A 139 22.88 -25.97 6.75
N GLU A 140 22.26 -27.12 6.97
CA GLU A 140 20.81 -27.29 7.00
C GLU A 140 20.20 -26.43 8.09
N LYS A 141 20.74 -26.49 9.32
CA LYS A 141 20.30 -25.62 10.42
C LYS A 141 20.43 -24.14 10.10
N ARG A 142 21.54 -23.72 9.49
CA ARG A 142 21.74 -22.32 9.08
C ARG A 142 20.73 -21.91 8.00
N LEU A 143 20.55 -22.73 6.97
CA LEU A 143 19.58 -22.46 5.91
C LEU A 143 18.14 -22.41 6.45
N GLN A 144 17.80 -23.25 7.42
CA GLN A 144 16.50 -23.22 8.08
C GLN A 144 16.30 -21.91 8.86
N GLN A 145 17.32 -21.43 9.58
CA GLN A 145 17.30 -20.13 10.24
C GLN A 145 17.17 -18.97 9.25
N ASP A 146 17.89 -19.04 8.12
CA ASP A 146 17.80 -18.03 7.07
C ASP A 146 16.40 -17.99 6.44
N ILE A 147 15.79 -19.16 6.18
CA ILE A 147 14.41 -19.26 5.67
C ILE A 147 13.44 -18.60 6.66
N GLU A 148 13.52 -18.93 7.95
CA GLU A 148 12.66 -18.34 8.98
C GLU A 148 12.82 -16.80 9.02
N ALA A 149 14.06 -16.31 8.99
CA ALA A 149 14.34 -14.86 8.98
C ALA A 149 13.81 -14.16 7.70
N LEU A 150 13.92 -14.80 6.54
CA LEU A 150 13.39 -14.27 5.27
C LEU A 150 11.86 -14.28 5.25
N GLU A 151 11.22 -15.33 5.76
CA GLU A 151 9.77 -15.41 5.89
C GLU A 151 9.24 -14.34 6.85
N ASP A 152 9.93 -14.12 7.98
CA ASP A 152 9.62 -13.05 8.93
C ASP A 152 9.73 -11.68 8.29
N SER A 153 10.84 -11.43 7.58
CA SER A 153 11.07 -10.19 6.83
C SER A 153 9.99 -9.97 5.76
N GLN A 154 9.62 -11.02 5.03
CA GLN A 154 8.55 -10.95 4.03
C GLN A 154 7.20 -10.63 4.67
N ARG A 155 6.88 -11.22 5.83
CA ARG A 155 5.64 -10.91 6.57
C ARG A 155 5.62 -9.46 7.04
N GLN A 156 6.73 -8.94 7.56
CA GLN A 156 6.84 -7.55 8.02
C GLN A 156 6.74 -6.54 6.86
N LEU A 157 7.36 -6.83 5.72
CA LEU A 157 7.24 -5.98 4.53
C LEU A 157 5.79 -5.95 4.03
N ARG A 158 5.14 -7.12 3.92
CA ARG A 158 3.75 -7.20 3.48
C ARG A 158 2.79 -6.47 4.42
N SER A 159 2.98 -6.58 5.74
CA SER A 159 2.15 -5.85 6.71
C SER A 159 2.40 -4.34 6.65
N GLY A 160 3.65 -3.91 6.48
CA GLY A 160 3.99 -2.50 6.27
C GLY A 160 3.39 -1.91 5.00
N GLU A 161 3.41 -2.65 3.88
CA GLU A 161 2.77 -2.25 2.64
C GLU A 161 1.25 -2.08 2.78
N GLN A 162 0.58 -3.04 3.43
CA GLN A 162 -0.85 -2.96 3.72
C GLN A 162 -1.18 -1.73 4.58
N GLY A 163 -0.38 -1.47 5.62
CA GLY A 163 -0.55 -0.30 6.48
C GLY A 163 -0.39 1.02 5.72
N ARG A 164 0.64 1.12 4.86
CA ARG A 164 0.87 2.31 4.02
C ARG A 164 -0.26 2.55 3.03
N GLN A 165 -0.78 1.49 2.42
CA GLN A 165 -1.88 1.59 1.47
C GLN A 165 -3.16 2.10 2.16
N ALA A 166 -3.51 1.53 3.32
CA ALA A 166 -4.65 1.98 4.11
C ALA A 166 -4.49 3.45 4.56
N ALA A 167 -3.30 3.88 4.98
CA ALA A 167 -3.03 5.26 5.34
C ALA A 167 -3.19 6.22 4.15
N LEU A 168 -2.75 5.81 2.97
CA LEU A 168 -2.85 6.61 1.75
C LEU A 168 -4.31 6.73 1.27
N GLU A 169 -5.09 5.65 1.39
CA GLU A 169 -6.54 5.65 1.10
C GLU A 169 -7.29 6.61 2.04
N GLU A 170 -7.04 6.53 3.35
CA GLU A 170 -7.65 7.43 4.33
C GLU A 170 -7.24 8.89 4.10
N ALA A 171 -5.96 9.15 3.81
CA ALA A 171 -5.48 10.49 3.49
C ALA A 171 -6.14 11.05 2.22
N THR A 172 -6.31 10.21 1.19
CA THR A 172 -7.00 10.58 -0.06
C THR A 172 -8.47 10.90 0.21
N LYS A 173 -9.16 10.06 0.97
CA LYS A 173 -10.56 10.29 1.36
C LYS A 173 -10.74 11.61 2.11
N ARG A 174 -9.88 11.88 3.09
CA ARG A 174 -9.90 13.16 3.82
C ARG A 174 -9.60 14.35 2.92
N ALA A 175 -8.65 14.20 1.99
CA ALA A 175 -8.36 15.25 1.02
C ALA A 175 -9.56 15.54 0.11
N ASP A 176 -10.29 14.51 -0.32
CA ASP A 176 -11.51 14.65 -1.11
C ASP A 176 -12.63 15.33 -0.31
N GLU A 177 -12.87 14.90 0.93
CA GLU A 177 -13.85 15.53 1.85
C GLU A 177 -13.55 17.02 2.05
N LEU A 178 -12.28 17.36 2.33
CA LEU A 178 -11.84 18.75 2.47
C LEU A 178 -11.94 19.52 1.15
N GLY A 179 -11.64 18.88 0.01
CA GLY A 179 -11.77 19.49 -1.31
C GLY A 179 -13.21 19.81 -1.68
N ILE A 180 -14.17 18.96 -1.29
CA ILE A 180 -15.61 19.21 -1.45
C ILE A 180 -16.04 20.39 -0.56
N LEU A 181 -15.64 20.39 0.71
CA LEU A 181 -15.95 21.48 1.65
C LEU A 181 -15.36 22.83 1.20
N ALA A 182 -14.12 22.83 0.71
CA ALA A 182 -13.42 24.01 0.21
C ALA A 182 -13.93 24.49 -1.15
N GLY A 183 -14.74 23.69 -1.84
CA GLY A 183 -15.27 24.02 -3.15
C GLY A 183 -14.35 23.71 -4.33
N THR A 184 -13.22 23.04 -4.11
CA THR A 184 -12.21 22.75 -5.15
C THR A 184 -12.47 21.46 -5.90
N LEU A 185 -13.34 20.59 -5.37
CA LEU A 185 -13.79 19.35 -6.03
C LEU A 185 -15.30 19.37 -6.30
N PRO A 186 -15.74 18.72 -7.40
CA PRO A 186 -17.17 18.55 -7.66
C PRO A 186 -17.76 17.52 -6.69
N ALA A 187 -19.08 17.58 -6.50
CA ALA A 187 -19.81 16.65 -5.64
C ALA A 187 -21.13 16.23 -6.27
N ARG A 188 -21.62 15.05 -5.89
CA ARG A 188 -22.91 14.50 -6.29
C ARG A 188 -23.59 13.82 -5.10
N GLY A 189 -24.90 13.94 -5.02
CA GLY A 189 -25.69 13.34 -3.95
C GLY A 189 -27.16 13.70 -4.06
N PRO A 190 -28.02 13.22 -3.15
CA PRO A 190 -29.40 13.69 -3.08
C PRO A 190 -29.45 15.19 -2.79
N GLY A 191 -30.51 15.85 -3.23
CA GLY A 191 -30.68 17.26 -2.95
C GLY A 191 -31.82 17.93 -3.71
N LEU A 192 -31.69 19.23 -3.95
CA LEU A 192 -32.73 20.05 -4.56
C LEU A 192 -32.20 20.90 -5.72
N ALA A 193 -33.09 21.21 -6.65
CA ALA A 193 -32.93 22.34 -7.56
C ALA A 193 -33.95 23.43 -7.18
N VAL A 194 -33.45 24.59 -6.73
CA VAL A 194 -34.26 25.73 -6.31
C VAL A 194 -34.17 26.81 -7.38
N ARG A 195 -35.24 27.01 -8.14
CA ARG A 195 -35.28 27.96 -9.25
C ARG A 195 -35.97 29.25 -8.84
N PHE A 196 -35.34 30.38 -9.16
CA PHE A 196 -35.84 31.73 -8.97
C PHE A 196 -36.22 32.32 -10.33
N GLU A 197 -37.49 32.65 -10.49
CA GLU A 197 -38.06 33.25 -11.69
C GLU A 197 -38.48 34.69 -11.37
N PRO A 198 -37.90 35.70 -12.05
CA PRO A 198 -38.36 37.07 -11.89
C PRO A 198 -39.76 37.22 -12.49
N GLY A 199 -40.63 37.99 -11.83
CA GLY A 199 -41.91 38.39 -12.42
C GLY A 199 -41.76 39.70 -13.21
N GLY A 200 -41.70 40.82 -12.49
CA GLY A 200 -41.51 42.16 -13.07
C GLY A 200 -40.36 42.97 -12.49
N LYS A 201 -39.71 42.46 -11.44
CA LYS A 201 -38.49 43.02 -10.85
C LYS A 201 -37.41 41.94 -10.85
N PRO A 202 -36.13 42.32 -11.00
CA PRO A 202 -35.04 41.37 -10.83
C PRO A 202 -35.04 40.74 -9.44
N ILE A 203 -34.59 39.49 -9.38
CA ILE A 203 -34.34 38.80 -8.11
C ILE A 203 -33.13 39.46 -7.45
N ARG A 204 -33.34 40.02 -6.26
CA ARG A 204 -32.30 40.74 -5.52
C ARG A 204 -31.32 39.78 -4.83
N ALA A 205 -30.08 40.24 -4.67
CA ALA A 205 -28.99 39.50 -4.06
C ALA A 205 -29.29 39.06 -2.62
N ASP A 206 -29.98 39.90 -1.84
CA ASP A 206 -30.40 39.56 -0.47
C ASP A 206 -31.34 38.35 -0.44
N ARG A 207 -32.26 38.23 -1.40
CA ARG A 207 -33.17 37.06 -1.50
C ARG A 207 -32.44 35.76 -1.81
N VAL A 208 -31.42 35.83 -2.66
CA VAL A 208 -30.58 34.66 -2.97
C VAL A 208 -29.72 34.28 -1.77
N LEU A 209 -29.17 35.28 -1.08
CA LEU A 209 -28.40 35.05 0.14
C LEU A 209 -29.28 34.39 1.21
N ASP A 210 -30.48 34.91 1.48
CA ASP A 210 -31.42 34.30 2.44
C ASP A 210 -31.65 32.82 2.11
N ALA A 211 -31.87 32.48 0.83
CA ALA A 211 -32.02 31.09 0.40
C ALA A 211 -30.78 30.22 0.71
N VAL A 212 -29.59 30.74 0.42
CA VAL A 212 -28.33 30.07 0.74
C VAL A 212 -28.18 29.86 2.25
N GLN A 213 -28.59 30.83 3.06
CA GLN A 213 -28.49 30.75 4.52
C GLN A 213 -29.51 29.75 5.11
N GLU A 214 -30.75 29.73 4.62
CA GLU A 214 -31.75 28.73 5.02
C GLU A 214 -31.30 27.31 4.63
N LEU A 215 -30.75 27.13 3.42
CA LEU A 215 -30.21 25.84 2.98
C LEU A 215 -29.03 25.39 3.86
N ARG A 216 -28.12 26.30 4.23
CA ARG A 216 -27.03 25.99 5.18
C ARG A 216 -27.56 25.58 6.55
N GLY A 217 -28.53 26.33 7.08
CA GLY A 217 -29.18 26.01 8.35
C GLY A 217 -29.88 24.64 8.33
N ALA A 218 -30.33 24.20 7.15
CA ALA A 218 -30.96 22.92 6.92
C ALA A 218 -29.99 21.76 6.59
N GLY A 219 -28.67 21.98 6.68
CA GLY A 219 -27.67 20.93 6.45
C GLY A 219 -27.24 20.75 5.00
N ALA A 220 -27.32 21.79 4.16
CA ALA A 220 -26.72 21.76 2.83
C ALA A 220 -25.20 21.54 2.90
N GLU A 221 -24.70 20.56 2.15
CA GLU A 221 -23.30 20.14 2.16
C GLU A 221 -22.50 20.79 1.02
N ALA A 222 -23.11 20.93 -0.16
CA ALA A 222 -22.50 21.59 -1.32
C ALA A 222 -23.56 22.30 -2.15
N MET A 223 -23.20 23.47 -2.69
CA MET A 223 -24.12 24.31 -3.46
C MET A 223 -23.43 24.96 -4.66
N GLN A 224 -24.17 25.12 -5.74
CA GLN A 224 -23.83 26.03 -6.82
C GLN A 224 -25.06 26.84 -7.24
N ILE A 225 -24.83 27.99 -7.83
CA ILE A 225 -25.87 28.77 -8.50
C ILE A 225 -25.53 28.92 -9.97
N SER A 226 -26.53 28.74 -10.83
CA SER A 226 -26.44 28.95 -12.26
C SER A 226 -27.41 30.02 -12.75
N GLY A 227 -27.02 30.74 -13.80
CA GLY A 227 -27.86 31.65 -14.56
C GLY A 227 -28.42 31.01 -15.84
N GLY A 228 -29.38 31.68 -16.46
CA GLY A 228 -29.94 31.32 -17.76
C GLY A 228 -28.95 31.45 -18.92
N ASP A 229 -27.87 32.21 -18.71
CA ASP A 229 -26.69 32.32 -19.61
C ASP A 229 -25.76 31.11 -19.55
N ARG A 230 -26.09 30.10 -18.72
CA ARG A 230 -25.27 28.92 -18.40
C ARG A 230 -23.99 29.23 -17.62
N ALA A 231 -23.78 30.46 -17.16
CA ALA A 231 -22.73 30.75 -16.20
C ALA A 231 -23.10 30.12 -14.85
N SER A 232 -22.11 29.67 -14.10
CA SER A 232 -22.33 29.08 -12.78
C SER A 232 -21.22 29.48 -11.80
N ALA A 233 -21.55 29.46 -10.52
CA ALA A 233 -20.64 29.74 -9.43
C ALA A 233 -20.83 28.73 -8.29
N ARG A 234 -19.71 28.20 -7.81
CA ARG A 234 -19.64 27.41 -6.57
C ARG A 234 -19.91 28.33 -5.39
N ILE A 235 -20.80 27.91 -4.50
CA ILE A 235 -21.08 28.64 -3.26
C ILE A 235 -20.28 27.99 -2.13
N ILE A 236 -19.40 28.77 -1.51
CA ILE A 236 -18.59 28.41 -0.34
C ILE A 236 -18.77 29.46 0.76
N ALA A 237 -18.12 29.26 1.91
CA ALA A 237 -18.25 30.13 3.08
C ALA A 237 -18.04 31.62 2.77
N SER A 238 -17.06 31.96 1.92
CA SER A 238 -16.71 33.35 1.56
C SER A 238 -17.46 33.89 0.34
N THR A 239 -18.37 33.13 -0.26
CA THR A 239 -19.14 33.60 -1.42
C THR A 239 -20.01 34.79 -1.04
N TYR A 240 -19.96 35.83 -1.86
CA TYR A 240 -20.77 37.03 -1.71
C TYR A 240 -21.68 37.23 -2.93
N PHE A 241 -22.76 37.99 -2.72
CA PHE A 241 -23.78 38.29 -3.73
C PHE A 241 -23.95 39.81 -3.83
N LEU A 242 -24.00 40.36 -5.03
CA LEU A 242 -24.25 41.78 -5.28
C LEU A 242 -25.31 41.95 -6.37
N ASP A 243 -26.13 42.99 -6.21
CA ASP A 243 -27.01 43.47 -7.28
C ASP A 243 -26.15 44.16 -8.36
N GLY A 244 -26.14 43.59 -9.57
CA GLY A 244 -25.44 44.15 -10.72
C GLY A 244 -26.28 45.17 -11.50
N PRO A 245 -25.71 45.84 -12.51
CA PRO A 245 -26.49 46.66 -13.44
C PRO A 245 -27.35 45.79 -14.35
N GLY A 246 -28.59 46.22 -14.58
CA GLY A 246 -29.60 45.38 -15.24
C GLY A 246 -30.04 44.22 -14.34
N ASP A 247 -30.78 43.26 -14.87
CA ASP A 247 -31.27 42.10 -14.10
C ASP A 247 -30.17 41.04 -13.86
N VAL A 248 -28.97 41.50 -13.50
CA VAL A 248 -27.75 40.71 -13.33
C VAL A 248 -27.47 40.52 -11.84
N LEU A 249 -27.20 39.27 -11.46
CA LEU A 249 -26.70 38.91 -10.14
C LEU A 249 -25.19 38.65 -10.21
N VAL A 250 -24.40 39.30 -9.37
CA VAL A 250 -22.95 39.02 -9.29
C VAL A 250 -22.69 38.09 -8.12
N VAL A 251 -22.10 36.92 -8.38
CA VAL A 251 -21.78 35.89 -7.41
C VAL A 251 -20.28 35.62 -7.42
N ASP A 252 -19.59 35.95 -6.32
CA ASP A 252 -18.12 35.81 -6.20
C ASP A 252 -17.38 36.42 -7.41
N GLY A 253 -17.83 37.60 -7.85
CA GLY A 253 -17.28 38.33 -9.00
C GLY A 253 -17.77 37.85 -10.38
N ARG A 254 -18.55 36.76 -10.46
CA ARG A 254 -19.15 36.26 -11.70
C ARG A 254 -20.54 36.84 -11.91
N ALA A 255 -20.75 37.53 -13.03
CA ALA A 255 -22.08 38.00 -13.42
C ALA A 255 -22.92 36.84 -13.98
N LEU A 256 -24.15 36.71 -13.50
CA LEU A 256 -25.15 35.74 -13.93
C LEU A 256 -26.41 36.48 -14.38
N THR A 257 -27.02 36.06 -15.49
CA THR A 257 -28.34 36.55 -15.91
C THR A 257 -29.45 35.56 -15.56
N GLY A 258 -30.62 36.07 -15.16
CA GLY A 258 -31.76 35.23 -14.78
C GLY A 258 -32.36 34.40 -15.94
N PRO A 259 -33.20 33.39 -15.63
CA PRO A 259 -33.57 32.92 -14.29
C PRO A 259 -32.39 32.24 -13.57
N PHE A 260 -32.44 32.19 -12.24
CA PHE A 260 -31.36 31.62 -11.43
C PHE A 260 -31.77 30.26 -10.86
N THR A 261 -30.85 29.31 -10.79
CA THR A 261 -31.10 28.01 -10.14
C THR A 261 -29.99 27.70 -9.16
N ILE A 262 -30.33 27.47 -7.89
CA ILE A 262 -29.42 26.89 -6.90
C ILE A 262 -29.57 25.37 -6.97
N THR A 263 -28.48 24.68 -7.29
CA THR A 263 -28.38 23.23 -7.11
C THR A 263 -27.67 22.97 -5.79
N VAL A 264 -28.31 22.20 -4.91
CA VAL A 264 -27.83 21.94 -3.56
C VAL A 264 -27.85 20.44 -3.28
N ILE A 265 -26.83 19.95 -2.59
CA ILE A 265 -26.70 18.58 -2.07
C ILE A 265 -26.96 18.61 -0.55
N GLY A 266 -27.76 17.67 -0.07
CA GLY A 266 -28.15 17.53 1.35
C GLY A 266 -29.46 16.75 1.47
N ASP A 267 -30.03 16.70 2.68
CA ASP A 267 -31.34 16.07 2.91
C ASP A 267 -32.49 16.89 2.26
N PRO A 268 -33.16 16.38 1.21
CA PRO A 268 -34.15 17.17 0.46
C PRO A 268 -35.38 17.55 1.28
N GLU A 269 -35.83 16.69 2.20
CA GLU A 269 -37.01 16.94 3.03
C GLU A 269 -36.77 18.07 4.02
N THR A 270 -35.62 18.05 4.71
CA THR A 270 -35.21 19.09 5.67
C THR A 270 -35.03 20.43 4.96
N MET A 271 -34.32 20.45 3.83
CA MET A 271 -34.10 21.67 3.06
C MET A 271 -35.40 22.25 2.48
N ARG A 272 -36.30 21.41 1.95
CA ARG A 272 -37.62 21.86 1.47
C ARG A 272 -38.44 22.47 2.59
N THR A 273 -38.40 21.87 3.78
CA THR A 273 -39.12 22.39 4.94
C THR A 273 -38.60 23.77 5.32
N ALA A 274 -37.27 23.94 5.39
CA ALA A 274 -36.64 25.22 5.70
C ALA A 274 -37.03 26.34 4.70
N LEU A 275 -36.99 26.06 3.40
CA LEU A 275 -37.36 27.03 2.36
C LEU A 275 -38.82 27.47 2.38
N ASN A 276 -39.71 26.64 2.93
CA ASN A 276 -41.15 26.88 2.99
C ASN A 276 -41.64 27.39 4.35
N ILE A 277 -40.74 27.67 5.30
CA ILE A 277 -41.11 28.27 6.58
C ILE A 277 -41.90 29.57 6.31
N PRO A 278 -43.06 29.78 6.95
CA PRO A 278 -43.86 30.98 6.75
C PRO A 278 -43.05 32.26 6.96
N GLY A 279 -43.12 33.18 5.99
CA GLY A 279 -42.32 34.41 5.99
C GLY A 279 -40.89 34.25 5.46
N GLY A 280 -40.46 33.02 5.12
CA GLY A 280 -39.14 32.72 4.57
C GLY A 280 -38.96 33.10 3.10
N VAL A 281 -37.99 32.44 2.46
CA VAL A 281 -37.47 32.76 1.11
C VAL A 281 -38.57 32.79 0.05
N ALA A 282 -39.38 31.72 -0.05
CA ALA A 282 -40.41 31.62 -1.09
C ALA A 282 -41.51 32.67 -0.93
N ALA A 283 -41.88 33.03 0.30
CA ALA A 283 -42.86 34.07 0.58
C ALA A 283 -42.30 35.47 0.25
N SER A 284 -41.05 35.72 0.64
CA SER A 284 -40.34 36.97 0.41
C SER A 284 -40.17 37.28 -1.09
N VAL A 285 -39.72 36.31 -1.88
CA VAL A 285 -39.59 36.47 -3.34
C VAL A 285 -40.94 36.68 -4.01
N ARG A 286 -41.99 35.99 -3.56
CA ARG A 286 -43.36 36.17 -4.05
C ARG A 286 -43.90 37.56 -3.71
N GLY A 287 -43.59 38.09 -2.52
CA GLY A 287 -43.94 39.44 -2.11
C GLY A 287 -43.33 40.52 -3.02
N ASP A 288 -42.15 40.26 -3.57
CA ASP A 288 -41.48 41.13 -4.56
C ASP A 288 -42.00 40.94 -5.99
N GLY A 289 -42.93 39.99 -6.20
CA GLY A 289 -43.56 39.67 -7.48
C GLY A 289 -42.86 38.58 -8.29
N GLY A 290 -41.83 37.93 -7.75
CA GLY A 290 -41.17 36.77 -8.37
C GLY A 290 -41.80 35.43 -7.97
N ASN A 291 -41.16 34.34 -8.39
CA ASN A 291 -41.55 32.99 -8.01
C ASN A 291 -40.32 32.14 -7.65
N VAL A 292 -40.50 31.21 -6.70
CA VAL A 292 -39.50 30.20 -6.34
C VAL A 292 -40.14 28.82 -6.49
N SER A 293 -39.53 27.95 -7.29
CA SER A 293 -39.89 26.54 -7.40
C SER A 293 -38.77 25.65 -6.86
N VAL A 294 -39.15 24.54 -6.23
CA VAL A 294 -38.23 23.60 -5.59
C VAL A 294 -38.51 22.21 -6.14
N GLU A 295 -37.52 21.60 -6.77
CA GLU A 295 -37.59 20.27 -7.35
C GLU A 295 -36.65 19.32 -6.60
N ASP A 296 -37.14 18.13 -6.24
CA ASP A 296 -36.29 17.05 -5.74
C ASP A 296 -35.34 16.53 -6.81
N ARG A 297 -34.12 16.20 -6.39
CA ARG A 297 -33.12 15.55 -7.21
C ARG A 297 -32.57 14.36 -6.45
N GLU A 298 -32.83 13.16 -6.97
CA GLU A 298 -32.18 11.94 -6.48
C GLU A 298 -30.64 12.05 -6.62
N VAL A 299 -30.20 12.69 -7.71
CA VAL A 299 -28.80 13.02 -7.95
C VAL A 299 -28.70 14.50 -8.36
N ALA A 300 -28.44 15.35 -7.39
CA ALA A 300 -27.95 16.70 -7.61
C ALA A 300 -26.44 16.67 -7.89
N GLU A 301 -26.00 17.42 -8.90
CA GLU A 301 -24.59 17.54 -9.26
C GLU A 301 -24.13 18.99 -9.08
N VAL A 302 -23.13 19.18 -8.23
CA VAL A 302 -22.44 20.45 -8.01
C VAL A 302 -21.08 20.33 -8.70
N SER A 303 -21.01 20.83 -9.94
CA SER A 303 -19.83 20.73 -10.80
C SER A 303 -19.01 22.02 -10.83
N ALA A 304 -19.59 23.17 -10.46
CA ALA A 304 -18.86 24.42 -10.35
C ALA A 304 -17.81 24.34 -9.25
N LEU A 305 -16.63 24.91 -9.51
CA LEU A 305 -15.49 24.93 -8.60
C LEU A 305 -15.14 26.36 -8.17
N HIS A 306 -14.66 26.48 -6.94
CA HIS A 306 -14.02 27.68 -6.41
C HIS A 306 -12.51 27.58 -6.63
N ALA A 307 -11.91 28.67 -7.10
CA ALA A 307 -10.47 28.74 -7.31
C ALA A 307 -9.79 29.08 -5.97
N PRO A 308 -8.85 28.27 -5.48
CA PRO A 308 -8.19 28.54 -4.21
C PRO A 308 -7.40 29.85 -4.28
N LEU A 309 -7.50 30.66 -3.22
CA LEU A 309 -6.71 31.87 -3.09
C LEU A 309 -5.27 31.52 -2.76
N LYS A 310 -4.32 32.15 -3.46
CA LYS A 310 -2.91 32.09 -3.10
C LYS A 310 -2.68 32.96 -1.87
N LEU A 311 -2.48 32.31 -0.71
CA LEU A 311 -2.17 32.99 0.54
C LEU A 311 -0.71 33.51 0.49
N GLU A 312 -0.50 34.79 0.81
CA GLU A 312 0.85 35.39 0.84
C GLU A 312 1.55 35.25 2.20
N HIS A 313 0.76 35.20 3.28
CA HIS A 313 1.27 35.22 4.65
C HIS A 313 0.97 33.95 5.44
N ALA A 314 -0.26 33.44 5.34
CA ALA A 314 -0.71 32.27 6.10
C ALA A 314 -0.07 30.98 5.55
N ARG A 315 0.29 30.07 6.45
CA ARG A 315 0.82 28.73 6.15
C ARG A 315 0.17 27.70 7.08
N PRO A 316 0.03 26.43 6.65
CA PRO A 316 -0.40 25.35 7.55
C PRO A 316 0.57 25.22 8.73
N VAL A 317 0.05 24.87 9.91
CA VAL A 317 0.89 24.42 11.03
C VAL A 317 1.37 23.00 10.72
N SER A 318 2.68 22.79 10.85
CA SER A 318 3.33 21.48 10.70
C SER A 318 3.51 20.83 12.05
#